data_AF-A0A8I1YKE8-F1
#
_entry.id   AF-A0A8I1YKE8-F1
#
_cell.length_a   1.000
_cell.length_b   1.000
_cell.length_c   1.000
_cell.angle_alpha   90.00
_cell.angle_beta   90.00
_cell.angle_gamma   90.00
#
_symmetry.space_group_name_H-M   'P 1'
#
loop_
_entity.id
_entity.type
_entity.pdbx_description
1 polymer ?
#
loop_
_entity_poly.entity_id
_entity_poly.type
_entity_poly.pdbx_seq_one_letter_code
_entity_poly.pdbx_strand_id
1 'polypeptide(L)'
;MANELSSLPAELPFRLRSLTVDSNQLTDLPALPATIEELSASNNQLTSLPDLPARLRRLDVSENQLTSLPDLPARLRYLDAGDNQLTSLPGVPARLRYLDVSENQLTNLPETLPVGLEMLGASNNQLTGLPATVLTQLGSASSIDVRSNPIPGPVLADLASATRGPDYAGPQVLLSMPLQPVEHQPPLLHEVVADWLADEPGAVAAWQGFAEEPGAQDFALFLERLAGTVNYGHQAFRDQVAENLLQAAMRPRLREQYFELASGATASCEDRVTLTWNGMQTARLNADVKDGLYDSQLDQLLQHGRVMFRLEALDDIARETVRSLRRADPDANIDEIEVYLAYQTQLRDRLELRHIAPDMRFLNLSDVTADDVARAETSVREQEAAGFADFLATRWEPWDTVVKRIAPDDHAAMRDRLADAMEDEFPTRLNERLAEPGLTDDVDARRVVGAQILSEIACEIKGELMHKVLREQGLEL
;
A
#
# COMPACT_ATOMS: atom_id res chain seq x y z
N MET A 1 46.77 -4.04 8.54
CA MET A 1 48.19 -3.99 8.13
C MET A 1 48.22 -4.49 6.70
N ALA A 2 48.59 -3.64 5.75
CA ALA A 2 48.62 -4.00 4.33
C ALA A 2 49.76 -4.98 4.05
N ASN A 3 49.44 -6.25 3.81
CA ASN A 3 50.40 -7.35 3.67
C ASN A 3 50.20 -8.16 2.39
N GLU A 4 49.37 -7.68 1.45
CA GLU A 4 49.05 -8.36 0.17
C GLU A 4 48.61 -9.82 0.35
N LEU A 5 48.03 -10.19 1.50
CA LEU A 5 47.61 -11.55 1.77
C LEU A 5 46.44 -11.93 0.85
N SER A 6 46.59 -13.04 0.11
CA SER A 6 45.53 -13.59 -0.74
C SER A 6 44.68 -14.65 -0.03
N SER A 7 45.15 -15.19 1.09
CA SER A 7 44.41 -16.16 1.91
C SER A 7 44.90 -16.17 3.36
N LEU A 8 44.05 -16.66 4.26
CA LEU A 8 44.41 -16.98 5.65
C LEU A 8 44.50 -18.50 5.85
N PRO A 9 45.24 -18.97 6.87
CA PRO A 9 45.25 -20.39 7.23
C PRO A 9 43.83 -20.90 7.54
N ALA A 10 43.53 -22.13 7.13
CA ALA A 10 42.22 -22.75 7.34
C ALA A 10 41.82 -22.84 8.83
N GLU A 11 42.80 -22.98 9.73
CA GLU A 11 42.58 -23.00 11.17
C GLU A 11 43.27 -21.80 11.84
N LEU A 12 42.46 -20.94 12.46
CA LEU A 12 42.93 -19.83 13.28
C LEU A 12 43.11 -20.27 14.74
N PRO A 13 44.01 -19.64 15.51
CA PRO A 13 44.23 -20.00 16.91
C PRO A 13 42.94 -19.93 17.74
N PHE A 14 42.58 -21.01 18.43
CA PHE A 14 41.32 -21.14 19.19
C PHE A 14 41.15 -20.18 20.38
N ARG A 15 42.20 -19.43 20.77
CA ARG A 15 42.17 -18.41 21.83
C ARG A 15 42.16 -16.98 21.29
N LEU A 16 42.09 -16.81 19.97
CA LEU A 16 42.13 -15.52 19.33
C LEU A 16 40.91 -14.68 19.76
N ARG A 17 41.15 -13.43 20.16
CA ARG A 17 40.11 -12.49 20.60
C ARG A 17 39.91 -11.33 19.62
N SER A 18 40.95 -10.91 18.95
CA SER A 18 40.92 -9.83 17.96
C SER A 18 41.66 -10.32 16.71
N LEU A 19 41.04 -10.15 15.56
CA LEU A 19 41.60 -10.46 14.25
C LEU A 19 41.54 -9.21 13.39
N THR A 20 42.69 -8.75 12.91
CA THR A 20 42.82 -7.57 12.05
C THR A 20 43.59 -7.95 10.79
N VAL A 21 42.90 -7.96 9.65
CA VAL A 21 43.44 -8.35 8.33
C VAL A 21 43.12 -7.31 7.26
N ASP A 22 43.01 -6.05 7.66
CA ASP A 22 42.68 -4.94 6.77
C ASP A 22 43.72 -4.71 5.67
N SER A 23 43.26 -4.22 4.52
CA SER A 23 44.05 -3.82 3.35
C SER A 23 44.84 -4.99 2.75
N ASN A 24 44.16 -6.10 2.46
CA ASN A 24 44.75 -7.28 1.83
C ASN A 24 43.99 -7.63 0.53
N GLN A 25 44.23 -8.82 -0.01
CA GLN A 25 43.58 -9.32 -1.23
C GLN A 25 42.76 -10.57 -0.93
N LEU A 26 42.18 -10.65 0.28
CA LEU A 26 41.41 -11.80 0.73
C LEU A 26 40.09 -11.85 -0.03
N THR A 27 39.78 -13.00 -0.63
CA THR A 27 38.47 -13.24 -1.27
C THR A 27 37.47 -13.87 -0.32
N ASP A 28 37.97 -14.55 0.73
CA ASP A 28 37.17 -15.26 1.73
C ASP A 28 37.89 -15.27 3.09
N LEU A 29 37.12 -15.50 4.16
CA LEU A 29 37.63 -15.74 5.51
C LEU A 29 37.41 -17.20 5.93
N PRO A 30 38.37 -17.83 6.64
CA PRO A 30 38.18 -19.16 7.20
C PRO A 30 37.18 -19.13 8.36
N ALA A 31 36.80 -20.31 8.86
CA ALA A 31 35.93 -20.42 10.03
C ALA A 31 36.52 -19.67 11.24
N LEU A 32 35.71 -18.78 11.82
CA LEU A 32 36.13 -17.90 12.89
C LEU A 32 36.06 -18.60 14.26
N PRO A 33 37.12 -18.56 15.09
CA PRO A 33 37.07 -19.04 16.47
C PRO A 33 35.96 -18.37 17.27
N ALA A 34 35.19 -19.16 18.03
CA ALA A 34 34.08 -18.67 18.87
C ALA A 34 34.50 -17.67 19.97
N THR A 35 35.80 -17.51 20.21
CA THR A 35 36.38 -16.57 21.20
C THR A 35 36.59 -15.16 20.68
N ILE A 36 36.46 -14.92 19.37
CA ILE A 36 36.66 -13.60 18.78
C ILE A 36 35.61 -12.62 19.30
N GLU A 37 36.08 -11.45 19.71
CA GLU A 37 35.30 -10.30 20.17
C GLU A 37 35.43 -9.12 19.21
N GLU A 38 36.49 -9.06 18.40
CA GLU A 38 36.74 -8.00 17.43
C GLU A 38 37.26 -8.59 16.11
N LEU A 39 36.62 -8.26 15.00
CA LEU A 39 37.03 -8.64 13.65
C LEU A 39 37.10 -7.38 12.79
N SER A 40 38.25 -7.19 12.16
CA SER A 40 38.50 -6.14 11.17
C SER A 40 39.12 -6.79 9.94
N ALA A 41 38.44 -6.68 8.81
CA ALA A 41 38.85 -7.21 7.51
C ALA A 41 38.53 -6.21 6.39
N SER A 42 38.65 -4.90 6.69
CA SER A 42 38.33 -3.85 5.74
C SER A 42 39.29 -3.81 4.55
N ASN A 43 38.86 -3.24 3.43
CA ASN A 43 39.68 -3.09 2.22
C ASN A 43 40.27 -4.44 1.75
N ASN A 44 39.38 -5.33 1.34
CA ASN A 44 39.69 -6.66 0.80
C ASN A 44 38.80 -6.93 -0.43
N GLN A 45 38.73 -8.18 -0.87
CA GLN A 45 37.90 -8.61 -1.99
C GLN A 45 36.85 -9.64 -1.53
N LEU A 46 36.39 -9.53 -0.28
CA LEU A 46 35.46 -10.48 0.31
C LEU A 46 34.13 -10.42 -0.40
N THR A 47 33.66 -11.57 -0.88
CA THR A 47 32.33 -11.70 -1.52
C THR A 47 31.27 -12.26 -0.57
N SER A 48 31.71 -12.91 0.52
CA SER A 48 30.87 -13.42 1.59
C SER A 48 31.60 -13.43 2.94
N LEU A 49 30.86 -13.59 4.03
CA LEU A 49 31.41 -13.78 5.37
C LEU A 49 30.99 -15.15 5.94
N PRO A 50 31.86 -15.81 6.73
CA PRO A 50 31.47 -17.00 7.49
C PRO A 50 30.56 -16.61 8.67
N ASP A 51 29.99 -17.63 9.33
CA ASP A 51 29.20 -17.43 10.55
C ASP A 51 29.96 -16.62 11.60
N LEU A 52 29.28 -15.58 12.12
CA LEU A 52 29.88 -14.66 13.07
C LEU A 52 29.86 -15.25 14.50
N PRO A 53 30.98 -15.19 15.24
CA PRO A 53 31.02 -15.64 16.61
C PRO A 53 30.02 -14.89 17.51
N ALA A 54 29.27 -15.63 18.33
CA ALA A 54 28.27 -15.04 19.25
C ALA A 54 28.84 -14.02 20.28
N ARG A 55 30.17 -13.99 20.46
CA ARG A 55 30.87 -13.06 21.36
C ARG A 55 31.33 -11.78 20.68
N LEU A 56 31.22 -11.69 19.36
CA LEU A 56 31.67 -10.55 18.57
C LEU A 56 30.97 -9.25 19.04
N ARG A 57 31.76 -8.19 19.17
CA ARG A 57 31.35 -6.86 19.63
C ARG A 57 31.65 -5.78 18.60
N ARG A 58 32.72 -5.95 17.83
CA ARG A 58 33.13 -5.04 16.74
C ARG A 58 33.35 -5.86 15.48
N LEU A 59 32.68 -5.45 14.41
CA LEU A 59 32.87 -5.96 13.06
C LEU A 59 33.14 -4.79 12.13
N ASP A 60 34.24 -4.87 11.40
CA ASP A 60 34.60 -3.92 10.33
C ASP A 60 34.96 -4.74 9.09
N VAL A 61 34.12 -4.61 8.06
CA VAL A 61 34.22 -5.29 6.76
C VAL A 61 34.00 -4.29 5.63
N SER A 62 34.27 -3.02 5.90
CA SER A 62 34.17 -1.94 4.91
C SER A 62 35.10 -2.16 3.70
N GLU A 63 34.80 -1.51 2.58
CA GLU A 63 35.60 -1.58 1.34
C GLU A 63 35.79 -3.05 0.86
N ASN A 64 34.70 -3.74 0.59
CA ASN A 64 34.67 -5.13 0.12
C ASN A 64 33.64 -5.32 -1.01
N GLN A 65 33.33 -6.56 -1.39
CA GLN A 65 32.39 -6.91 -2.46
C GLN A 65 31.20 -7.73 -1.92
N LEU A 66 30.83 -7.51 -0.66
CA LEU A 66 29.75 -8.25 0.00
C LEU A 66 28.40 -7.86 -0.60
N THR A 67 27.59 -8.86 -0.96
CA THR A 67 26.21 -8.66 -1.43
C THR A 67 25.17 -8.89 -0.34
N SER A 68 25.57 -9.55 0.75
CA SER A 68 24.76 -9.77 1.95
C SER A 68 25.64 -9.93 3.19
N LEU A 69 25.04 -9.77 4.37
CA LEU A 69 25.65 -10.06 5.67
C LEU A 69 24.99 -11.29 6.31
N PRO A 70 25.74 -12.15 7.01
CA PRO A 70 25.16 -13.22 7.84
C PRO A 70 24.44 -12.64 9.06
N ASP A 71 23.76 -13.50 9.82
CA ASP A 71 23.09 -13.11 11.06
C ASP A 71 24.05 -12.41 12.03
N LEU A 72 23.64 -11.22 12.47
CA LEU A 72 24.45 -10.39 13.35
C LEU A 72 24.33 -10.87 14.80
N PRO A 73 25.45 -11.06 15.50
CA PRO A 73 25.42 -11.57 16.87
C PRO A 73 24.80 -10.55 17.83
N ALA A 74 23.95 -11.01 18.75
CA ALA A 74 23.22 -10.16 19.70
C ALA A 74 24.09 -9.25 20.61
N ARG A 75 25.41 -9.50 20.68
CA ARG A 75 26.36 -8.72 21.47
C ARG A 75 27.09 -7.63 20.66
N LEU A 76 26.88 -7.57 19.35
CA LEU A 76 27.52 -6.60 18.47
C LEU A 76 27.15 -5.17 18.91
N ARG A 77 28.15 -4.29 18.91
CA ARG A 77 28.03 -2.88 19.31
C ARG A 77 28.46 -1.94 18.19
N TYR A 78 29.36 -2.39 17.33
CA TYR A 78 29.90 -1.65 16.21
C TYR A 78 29.88 -2.54 14.97
N LEU A 79 29.25 -2.05 13.91
CA LEU A 79 29.27 -2.63 12.58
C LEU A 79 29.64 -1.55 11.59
N ASP A 80 30.70 -1.80 10.83
CA ASP A 80 31.07 -1.03 9.64
C ASP A 80 31.11 -1.98 8.44
N ALA A 81 30.22 -1.74 7.50
CA ALA A 81 30.08 -2.46 6.24
C ALA A 81 29.90 -1.46 5.08
N GLY A 82 30.49 -0.27 5.21
CA GLY A 82 30.50 0.74 4.15
C GLY A 82 31.26 0.28 2.90
N ASP A 83 31.00 0.88 1.74
CA ASP A 83 31.64 0.57 0.45
C ASP A 83 31.61 -0.94 0.14
N ASN A 84 30.39 -1.44 -0.10
CA ASN A 84 30.09 -2.82 -0.44
C ASN A 84 28.96 -2.87 -1.48
N GLN A 85 28.37 -4.05 -1.74
CA GLN A 85 27.28 -4.25 -2.70
C GLN A 85 26.01 -4.78 -2.02
N LEU A 86 25.79 -4.41 -0.76
CA LEU A 86 24.65 -4.88 0.03
C LEU A 86 23.34 -4.32 -0.54
N THR A 87 22.37 -5.20 -0.79
CA THR A 87 21.02 -4.84 -1.24
C THR A 87 19.99 -4.80 -0.12
N SER A 88 20.30 -5.47 1.00
CA SER A 88 19.49 -5.51 2.22
C SER A 88 20.36 -5.75 3.45
N LEU A 89 19.81 -5.49 4.65
CA LEU A 89 20.45 -5.78 5.92
C LEU A 89 19.70 -6.87 6.69
N PRO A 90 20.40 -7.77 7.39
CA PRO A 90 19.78 -8.69 8.33
C PRO A 90 19.25 -7.93 9.56
N GLY A 91 18.58 -8.66 10.47
CA GLY A 91 18.09 -8.08 11.73
C GLY A 91 19.21 -7.42 12.54
N VAL A 92 19.03 -6.14 12.86
CA VAL A 92 20.04 -5.35 13.59
C VAL A 92 19.92 -5.63 15.10
N PRO A 93 21.00 -6.01 15.79
CA PRO A 93 20.92 -6.40 17.20
C PRO A 93 20.65 -5.19 18.10
N ALA A 94 19.79 -5.36 19.10
CA ALA A 94 19.34 -4.29 20.01
C ALA A 94 20.45 -3.57 20.80
N ARG A 95 21.68 -4.10 20.82
CA ARG A 95 22.84 -3.52 21.51
C ARG A 95 23.78 -2.73 20.60
N LEU A 96 23.49 -2.67 19.30
CA LEU A 96 24.29 -1.93 18.35
C LEU A 96 24.22 -0.43 18.66
N ARG A 97 25.37 0.24 18.60
CA ARG A 97 25.51 1.69 18.84
C ARG A 97 26.02 2.42 17.59
N TYR A 98 26.82 1.75 16.78
CA TYR A 98 27.36 2.29 15.54
C TYR A 98 27.04 1.33 14.40
N LEU A 99 26.39 1.86 13.36
CA LEU A 99 26.09 1.17 12.11
C LEU A 99 26.50 2.06 10.95
N ASP A 100 27.49 1.64 10.17
CA ASP A 100 27.84 2.26 8.89
C ASP A 100 27.63 1.24 7.77
N VAL A 101 26.78 1.62 6.82
CA VAL A 101 26.40 0.89 5.60
C VAL A 101 26.38 1.85 4.42
N SER A 102 27.17 2.93 4.50
CA SER A 102 27.30 3.91 3.43
C SER A 102 27.88 3.27 2.16
N GLU A 103 27.63 3.86 0.99
CA GLU A 103 28.18 3.36 -0.30
C GLU A 103 27.81 1.89 -0.56
N ASN A 104 26.50 1.61 -0.57
CA ASN A 104 25.93 0.29 -0.85
C ASN A 104 24.75 0.42 -1.83
N GLN A 105 23.98 -0.65 -2.02
CA GLN A 105 22.81 -0.69 -2.90
C GLN A 105 21.50 -0.91 -2.12
N LEU A 106 21.46 -0.45 -0.87
CA LEU A 106 20.29 -0.65 0.00
C LEU A 106 19.10 0.13 -0.53
N THR A 107 17.98 -0.56 -0.73
CA THR A 107 16.71 0.06 -1.13
C THR A 107 15.85 0.47 0.07
N ASN A 108 16.07 -0.17 1.23
CA ASN A 108 15.36 0.09 2.47
C ASN A 108 16.29 -0.15 3.68
N LEU A 109 15.99 0.50 4.79
CA LEU A 109 16.55 0.20 6.11
C LEU A 109 15.60 -0.75 6.87
N PRO A 110 16.10 -1.51 7.86
CA PRO A 110 15.25 -2.32 8.74
C PRO A 110 14.22 -1.44 9.46
N GLU A 111 12.97 -1.92 9.58
CA GLU A 111 11.87 -1.19 10.23
C GLU A 111 12.15 -0.87 11.71
N THR A 112 12.90 -1.74 12.38
CA THR A 112 13.28 -1.58 13.78
C THR A 112 14.78 -1.36 13.88
N LEU A 113 15.16 -0.14 14.26
CA LEU A 113 16.53 0.18 14.62
C LEU A 113 16.71 0.11 16.15
N PRO A 114 17.91 -0.17 16.66
CA PRO A 114 18.14 -0.20 18.10
C PRO A 114 17.90 1.18 18.74
N VAL A 115 17.10 1.25 19.80
CA VAL A 115 16.82 2.51 20.53
C VAL A 115 18.11 3.19 21.04
N GLY A 116 19.16 2.40 21.29
CA GLY A 116 20.48 2.88 21.71
C GLY A 116 21.47 3.17 20.59
N LEU A 117 21.03 3.22 19.33
CA LEU A 117 21.89 3.53 18.19
C LEU A 117 22.32 5.00 18.25
N GLU A 118 23.61 5.25 18.29
CA GLU A 118 24.21 6.59 18.39
C GLU A 118 24.57 7.14 17.01
N MET A 119 24.93 6.27 16.07
CA MET A 119 25.27 6.67 14.70
C MET A 119 24.76 5.65 13.68
N LEU A 120 24.09 6.16 12.65
CA LEU A 120 23.67 5.45 11.45
C LEU A 120 24.23 6.15 10.21
N GLY A 121 25.25 5.58 9.59
CA GLY A 121 25.72 5.97 8.27
C GLY A 121 25.04 5.13 7.19
N ALA A 122 24.21 5.75 6.36
CA ALA A 122 23.49 5.09 5.25
C ALA A 122 23.49 5.98 4.00
N SER A 123 24.50 6.84 3.85
CA SER A 123 24.66 7.70 2.69
C SER A 123 25.05 6.91 1.44
N ASN A 124 24.87 7.49 0.25
CA ASN A 124 25.21 6.86 -1.04
C ASN A 124 24.60 5.44 -1.18
N ASN A 125 23.28 5.35 -1.05
CA ASN A 125 22.51 4.12 -1.22
C ASN A 125 21.33 4.36 -2.19
N GLN A 126 20.39 3.42 -2.29
CA GLN A 126 19.19 3.51 -3.12
C GLN A 126 17.91 3.70 -2.29
N LEU A 127 18.03 4.33 -1.11
CA LEU A 127 16.89 4.53 -0.20
C LEU A 127 15.89 5.53 -0.80
N THR A 128 14.62 5.13 -0.88
CA THR A 128 13.52 6.01 -1.30
C THR A 128 12.80 6.66 -0.11
N GLY A 129 13.17 6.32 1.12
CA GLY A 129 12.53 6.80 2.34
C GLY A 129 13.19 6.24 3.58
N LEU A 130 12.69 6.63 4.75
CA LEU A 130 13.15 6.16 6.05
C LEU A 130 12.01 5.49 6.81
N PRO A 131 12.28 4.53 7.70
CA PRO A 131 11.27 3.96 8.58
C PRO A 131 10.58 5.06 9.40
N ALA A 132 9.25 5.06 9.48
CA ALA A 132 8.48 6.10 10.18
C ALA A 132 8.88 6.26 11.67
N THR A 133 9.29 5.16 12.30
CA THR A 133 9.74 5.10 13.69
C THR A 133 11.11 5.75 13.92
N VAL A 134 11.92 5.97 12.87
CA VAL A 134 13.31 6.42 13.06
C VAL A 134 13.41 7.79 13.75
N LEU A 135 12.44 8.67 13.50
CA LEU A 135 12.42 10.03 14.05
C LEU A 135 11.95 10.09 15.50
N THR A 136 11.21 9.09 15.97
CA THR A 136 10.62 9.05 17.32
C THR A 136 11.30 8.04 18.24
N GLN A 137 11.86 6.97 17.67
CA GLN A 137 12.51 5.89 18.40
C GLN A 137 13.94 6.26 18.84
N LEU A 138 14.65 7.04 18.03
CA LEU A 138 16.01 7.46 18.32
C LEU A 138 16.01 8.79 19.06
N GLY A 139 16.89 8.92 20.06
CA GLY A 139 17.03 10.16 20.82
C GLY A 139 17.87 11.20 20.08
N SER A 140 17.83 12.45 20.55
CA SER A 140 18.61 13.59 20.03
C SER A 140 20.14 13.44 20.04
N ALA A 141 20.66 12.45 20.78
CA ALA A 141 22.07 12.09 20.76
C ALA A 141 22.48 11.27 19.53
N SER A 142 21.50 10.77 18.76
CA SER A 142 21.75 9.92 17.60
C SER A 142 21.93 10.76 16.34
N SER A 143 22.86 10.37 15.48
CA SER A 143 23.08 11.00 14.18
C SER A 143 22.79 10.00 13.06
N ILE A 144 22.05 10.45 12.06
CA ILE A 144 21.64 9.65 10.90
C ILE A 144 22.11 10.38 9.65
N ASP A 145 22.94 9.74 8.85
CA ASP A 145 23.37 10.25 7.55
C ASP A 145 22.75 9.44 6.43
N VAL A 146 21.87 10.06 5.66
CA VAL A 146 21.17 9.45 4.52
C VAL A 146 21.39 10.27 3.25
N ARG A 147 22.43 11.11 3.23
CA ARG A 147 22.79 11.90 2.05
C ARG A 147 23.03 11.01 0.84
N SER A 148 22.80 11.56 -0.34
CA SER A 148 23.03 10.90 -1.63
C SER A 148 22.23 9.60 -1.79
N ASN A 149 20.97 9.65 -1.35
CA ASN A 149 19.97 8.63 -1.63
C ASN A 149 18.87 9.24 -2.53
N PRO A 150 18.19 8.44 -3.38
CA PRO A 150 17.07 8.87 -4.21
C PRO A 150 15.78 9.03 -3.40
N ILE A 151 15.83 9.77 -2.29
CA ILE A 151 14.65 10.09 -1.48
C ILE A 151 13.83 11.15 -2.24
N PRO A 152 12.53 10.94 -2.49
CA PRO A 152 11.70 11.90 -3.19
C PRO A 152 11.69 13.28 -2.51
N GLY A 153 11.64 14.34 -3.32
CA GLY A 153 11.62 15.73 -2.85
C GLY A 153 10.54 16.04 -1.80
N PRO A 154 9.28 15.56 -1.96
CA PRO A 154 8.25 15.73 -0.94
C PRO A 154 8.62 15.09 0.41
N VAL A 155 9.13 13.86 0.39
CA VAL A 155 9.58 13.14 1.60
C VAL A 155 10.73 13.89 2.28
N LEU A 156 11.68 14.42 1.50
CA LEU A 156 12.76 15.26 2.03
C LEU A 156 12.22 16.55 2.67
N ALA A 157 11.21 17.18 2.08
CA ALA A 157 10.59 18.38 2.62
C ALA A 157 9.85 18.09 3.94
N ASP A 158 9.12 16.97 4.00
CA ASP A 158 8.42 16.53 5.21
C ASP A 158 9.40 16.18 6.34
N LEU A 159 10.46 15.42 6.04
CA LEU A 159 11.54 15.12 6.98
C LEU A 159 12.24 16.40 7.45
N ALA A 160 12.50 17.34 6.54
CA ALA A 160 13.13 18.62 6.87
C ALA A 160 12.23 19.52 7.72
N SER A 161 10.91 19.47 7.52
CA SER A 161 9.94 20.21 8.31
C SER A 161 9.81 19.60 9.71
N ALA A 162 9.67 18.27 9.79
CA ALA A 162 9.57 17.53 11.04
C ALA A 162 10.81 17.74 11.95
N THR A 163 12.01 17.67 11.37
CA THR A 163 13.28 17.84 12.12
C THR A 163 13.57 19.29 12.54
N ARG A 164 12.87 20.29 11.96
CA ARG A 164 12.98 21.71 12.32
C ARG A 164 11.87 22.19 13.26
N GLY A 165 10.93 21.32 13.62
CA GLY A 165 9.85 21.65 14.54
C GLY A 165 10.36 22.08 15.92
N PRO A 166 9.72 23.05 16.58
CA PRO A 166 10.17 23.57 17.88
C PRO A 166 10.16 22.52 19.00
N ASP A 167 9.36 21.46 18.87
CA ASP A 167 9.22 20.36 19.83
C ASP A 167 9.94 19.07 19.39
N TYR A 168 10.79 19.14 18.35
CA TYR A 168 11.51 17.97 17.85
C TYR A 168 12.62 17.53 18.82
N ALA A 169 12.48 16.33 19.37
CA ALA A 169 13.44 15.71 20.29
C ALA A 169 14.14 14.46 19.70
N GLY A 170 13.93 14.20 18.41
CA GLY A 170 14.46 13.04 17.70
C GLY A 170 15.92 13.22 17.23
N PRO A 171 16.46 12.28 16.43
CA PRO A 171 17.85 12.25 15.99
C PRO A 171 18.23 13.41 15.05
N GLN A 172 19.52 13.70 14.94
CA GLN A 172 20.04 14.61 13.91
C GLN A 172 20.08 13.89 12.56
N VAL A 173 19.23 14.32 11.62
CA VAL A 173 19.16 13.72 10.27
C VAL A 173 19.90 14.61 9.26
N LEU A 174 20.98 14.08 8.68
CA LEU A 174 21.72 14.69 7.59
C LEU A 174 21.10 14.25 6.27
N LEU A 175 20.42 15.20 5.61
CA LEU A 175 19.77 15.04 4.33
C LEU A 175 20.62 15.68 3.22
N SER A 176 20.56 15.16 2.00
CA SER A 176 21.09 15.88 0.85
C SER A 176 20.17 17.04 0.53
N MET A 177 20.50 18.22 1.06
CA MET A 177 19.85 19.46 0.65
C MET A 177 20.44 19.86 -0.71
N PRO A 178 19.65 20.01 -1.78
CA PRO A 178 20.16 20.60 -3.00
C PRO A 178 20.65 22.03 -2.70
N LEU A 179 21.78 22.42 -3.30
CA LEU A 179 22.41 23.74 -3.14
C LEU A 179 21.56 24.91 -3.66
N GLN A 180 20.40 24.61 -4.24
CA GLN A 180 19.38 25.58 -4.63
C GLN A 180 18.01 24.97 -4.32
N PRO A 181 17.01 25.78 -3.93
CA PRO A 181 15.63 25.33 -3.99
C PRO A 181 15.38 25.01 -5.47
N VAL A 182 15.38 23.73 -5.81
CA VAL A 182 14.84 23.30 -7.09
C VAL A 182 13.38 23.66 -6.98
N GLU A 183 12.96 24.72 -7.64
CA GLU A 183 11.58 24.80 -8.11
C GLU A 183 11.41 23.54 -8.96
N HIS A 184 10.91 22.46 -8.35
CA HIS A 184 10.46 21.31 -9.12
C HIS A 184 9.33 21.86 -9.96
N GLN A 185 9.65 22.15 -11.23
CA GLN A 185 8.62 22.26 -12.22
C GLN A 185 7.84 20.94 -12.13
N PRO A 186 6.52 21.03 -11.90
CA PRO A 186 5.70 19.84 -11.77
C PRO A 186 5.96 18.91 -12.97
N PRO A 187 6.05 17.59 -12.76
CA PRO A 187 6.40 16.68 -13.83
C PRO A 187 5.38 16.81 -14.96
N LEU A 188 5.86 16.86 -16.20
CA LEU A 188 4.99 17.00 -17.36
C LEU A 188 4.21 15.70 -17.53
N LEU A 189 2.89 15.81 -17.63
CA LEU A 189 1.99 14.65 -17.68
C LEU A 189 2.41 13.61 -18.74
N HIS A 190 2.80 14.08 -19.93
CA HIS A 190 3.20 13.19 -21.02
C HIS A 190 4.53 12.47 -20.78
N GLU A 191 5.45 13.05 -20.00
CA GLU A 191 6.72 12.42 -19.65
C GLU A 191 6.47 11.29 -18.65
N VAL A 192 5.68 11.55 -17.61
CA VAL A 192 5.30 10.53 -16.62
C VAL A 192 4.53 9.39 -17.29
N VAL A 193 3.60 9.71 -18.19
CA VAL A 193 2.84 8.69 -18.94
C VAL A 193 3.74 7.87 -19.86
N ALA A 194 4.81 8.45 -20.42
CA ALA A 194 5.76 7.72 -21.26
C ALA A 194 6.45 6.58 -20.50
N ASP A 195 6.73 6.76 -19.21
CA ASP A 195 7.34 5.72 -18.37
C ASP A 195 6.41 4.51 -18.14
N TRP A 196 5.11 4.70 -18.31
CA TRP A 196 4.10 3.63 -18.24
C TRP A 196 3.77 3.03 -19.61
N LEU A 197 3.80 3.83 -20.66
CA LEU A 197 3.41 3.46 -22.04
C LEU A 197 4.62 3.21 -22.95
N ALA A 198 5.74 2.70 -22.43
CA ALA A 198 7.05 2.64 -23.08
C ALA A 198 7.08 2.07 -24.52
N ASP A 199 6.04 1.35 -24.96
CA ASP A 199 5.91 0.75 -26.30
C ASP A 199 4.91 1.45 -27.24
N GLU A 200 4.21 2.52 -26.83
CA GLU A 200 3.10 3.15 -27.58
C GLU A 200 3.29 4.68 -27.78
N PRO A 201 4.22 5.11 -28.66
CA PRO A 201 4.57 6.54 -28.83
C PRO A 201 3.41 7.40 -29.37
N GLY A 202 2.46 6.80 -30.09
CA GLY A 202 1.26 7.49 -30.57
C GLY A 202 0.29 7.87 -29.45
N ALA A 203 0.17 7.02 -28.42
CA ALA A 203 -0.65 7.32 -27.25
C ALA A 203 -0.01 8.43 -26.41
N VAL A 204 1.31 8.38 -26.18
CA VAL A 204 2.06 9.42 -25.43
C VAL A 204 1.89 10.82 -26.05
N ALA A 205 1.86 10.92 -27.38
CA ALA A 205 1.62 12.19 -28.06
C ALA A 205 0.24 12.80 -27.76
N ALA A 206 -0.80 11.98 -27.57
CA ALA A 206 -2.13 12.48 -27.20
C ALA A 206 -2.11 13.12 -25.80
N TRP A 207 -1.32 12.56 -24.87
CA TRP A 207 -1.18 13.06 -23.50
C TRP A 207 -0.48 14.43 -23.40
N GLN A 208 0.26 14.85 -24.42
CA GLN A 208 0.73 16.25 -24.51
C GLN A 208 -0.44 17.23 -24.64
N GLY A 209 -1.48 16.86 -25.40
CA GLY A 209 -2.67 17.69 -25.55
C GLY A 209 -3.56 17.74 -24.31
N PHE A 210 -3.46 16.74 -23.42
CA PHE A 210 -4.26 16.66 -22.19
C PHE A 210 -3.61 17.38 -21.01
N ALA A 211 -2.36 17.83 -21.12
CA ALA A 211 -1.63 18.48 -20.04
C ALA A 211 -2.25 19.82 -19.59
N GLU A 212 -3.03 20.46 -20.46
CA GLU A 212 -3.73 21.73 -20.18
C GLU A 212 -5.13 21.52 -19.55
N GLU A 213 -5.60 20.28 -19.40
CA GLU A 213 -6.89 19.99 -18.80
C GLU A 213 -6.86 20.19 -17.27
N PRO A 214 -7.97 20.63 -16.65
CA PRO A 214 -8.04 20.78 -15.19
C PRO A 214 -7.72 19.46 -14.46
N GLY A 215 -6.83 19.50 -13.47
CA GLY A 215 -6.43 18.31 -12.69
C GLY A 215 -5.37 17.42 -13.36
N ALA A 216 -4.94 17.73 -14.59
CA ALA A 216 -3.88 17.01 -15.30
C ALA A 216 -2.55 16.96 -14.50
N GLN A 217 -2.23 18.07 -13.81
CA GLN A 217 -1.02 18.16 -13.01
C GLN A 217 -1.05 17.27 -11.77
N ASP A 218 -2.20 17.22 -11.09
CA ASP A 218 -2.41 16.35 -9.93
C ASP A 218 -2.34 14.87 -10.34
N PHE A 219 -2.88 14.55 -11.52
CA PHE A 219 -2.79 13.22 -12.10
C PHE A 219 -1.35 12.82 -12.46
N ALA A 220 -0.55 13.74 -13.00
CA ALA A 220 0.88 13.50 -13.26
C ALA A 220 1.64 13.18 -11.97
N LEU A 221 1.40 13.95 -10.90
CA LEU A 221 1.98 13.71 -9.58
C LEU A 221 1.50 12.37 -8.98
N PHE A 222 0.23 12.01 -9.18
CA PHE A 222 -0.30 10.71 -8.78
C PHE A 222 0.41 9.55 -9.49
N LEU A 223 0.60 9.63 -10.81
CA LEU A 223 1.29 8.58 -11.58
C LEU A 223 2.76 8.44 -11.18
N GLU A 224 3.44 9.55 -10.89
CA GLU A 224 4.82 9.54 -10.39
C GLU A 224 4.89 8.85 -9.01
N ARG A 225 3.97 9.17 -8.10
CA ARG A 225 3.86 8.48 -6.81
C ARG A 225 3.53 7.00 -6.97
N LEU A 226 2.63 6.67 -7.90
CA LEU A 226 2.27 5.29 -8.22
C LEU A 226 3.49 4.51 -8.75
N ALA A 227 4.36 5.16 -9.52
CA ALA A 227 5.61 4.56 -10.02
C ALA A 227 6.65 4.36 -8.90
N GLY A 228 6.61 5.21 -7.87
CA GLY A 228 7.41 5.04 -6.65
C GLY A 228 6.96 3.88 -5.75
N THR A 229 5.83 3.22 -6.04
CA THR A 229 5.35 2.08 -5.24
C THR A 229 6.06 0.78 -5.61
N VAL A 230 6.09 -0.18 -4.67
CA VAL A 230 6.66 -1.54 -4.88
C VAL A 230 6.00 -2.27 -6.05
N ASN A 231 4.76 -1.89 -6.41
CA ASN A 231 4.03 -2.46 -7.54
C ASN A 231 4.62 -2.10 -8.91
N TYR A 232 5.43 -1.04 -9.02
CA TYR A 232 6.04 -0.69 -10.31
C TYR A 232 6.94 -1.80 -10.86
N GLY A 233 7.56 -2.60 -9.98
CA GLY A 233 8.34 -3.78 -10.39
C GLY A 233 7.51 -4.93 -10.98
N HIS A 234 6.18 -4.91 -10.86
CA HIS A 234 5.30 -5.97 -11.34
C HIS A 234 4.79 -5.70 -12.77
N GLN A 235 5.19 -6.55 -13.73
CA GLN A 235 4.80 -6.39 -15.14
C GLN A 235 3.28 -6.36 -15.33
N ALA A 236 2.54 -7.30 -14.73
CA ALA A 236 1.08 -7.34 -14.86
C ALA A 236 0.39 -6.08 -14.32
N PHE A 237 0.98 -5.43 -13.31
CA PHE A 237 0.47 -4.18 -12.78
C PHE A 237 0.76 -3.01 -13.74
N ARG A 238 1.98 -2.94 -14.28
CA ARG A 238 2.32 -1.94 -15.31
C ARG A 238 1.43 -2.07 -16.54
N ASP A 239 1.17 -3.29 -17.01
CA ASP A 239 0.26 -3.55 -18.12
C ASP A 239 -1.17 -3.06 -17.81
N GLN A 240 -1.62 -3.25 -16.56
CA GLN A 240 -2.94 -2.78 -16.14
C GLN A 240 -3.03 -1.24 -16.11
N VAL A 241 -1.98 -0.56 -15.62
CA VAL A 241 -1.89 0.90 -15.61
C VAL A 241 -1.83 1.42 -17.05
N ALA A 242 -1.03 0.81 -17.92
CA ALA A 242 -0.93 1.16 -19.33
C ALA A 242 -2.30 1.07 -20.02
N GLU A 243 -3.04 -0.03 -19.84
CA GLU A 243 -4.39 -0.17 -20.40
C GLU A 243 -5.35 0.91 -19.87
N ASN A 244 -5.27 1.26 -18.59
CA ASN A 244 -6.08 2.35 -18.02
C ASN A 244 -5.78 3.69 -18.66
N LEU A 245 -4.52 3.99 -18.93
CA LEU A 245 -4.10 5.20 -19.62
C LEU A 245 -4.58 5.21 -21.07
N LEU A 246 -4.54 4.07 -21.77
CA LEU A 246 -5.08 3.96 -23.12
C LEU A 246 -6.61 4.22 -23.15
N GLN A 247 -7.36 3.63 -22.20
CA GLN A 247 -8.80 3.88 -22.10
C GLN A 247 -9.12 5.35 -21.76
N ALA A 248 -8.39 5.96 -20.83
CA ALA A 248 -8.55 7.38 -20.48
C ALA A 248 -8.21 8.31 -21.66
N ALA A 249 -7.22 7.96 -22.49
CA ALA A 249 -6.89 8.73 -23.68
C ALA A 249 -8.05 8.74 -24.69
N MET A 250 -8.75 7.61 -24.86
CA MET A 250 -9.88 7.47 -25.78
C MET A 250 -11.20 8.04 -25.25
N ARG A 251 -11.37 8.12 -23.92
CA ARG A 251 -12.66 8.47 -23.27
C ARG A 251 -12.52 9.75 -22.42
N PRO A 252 -12.87 10.94 -22.96
CA PRO A 252 -12.66 12.21 -22.27
C PRO A 252 -13.34 12.31 -20.89
N ARG A 253 -14.56 11.77 -20.74
CA ARG A 253 -15.27 11.76 -19.44
C ARG A 253 -14.59 10.87 -18.40
N LEU A 254 -14.00 9.75 -18.82
CA LEU A 254 -13.26 8.86 -17.91
C LEU A 254 -11.96 9.54 -17.46
N ARG A 255 -11.28 10.22 -18.38
CA ARG A 255 -10.07 11.01 -18.07
C ARG A 255 -10.36 12.14 -17.09
N GLU A 256 -11.43 12.90 -17.30
CA GLU A 256 -11.87 13.95 -16.38
C GLU A 256 -12.09 13.38 -14.96
N GLN A 257 -12.79 12.24 -14.85
CA GLN A 257 -12.97 11.56 -13.56
C GLN A 257 -11.66 11.10 -12.92
N TYR A 258 -10.70 10.60 -13.72
CA TYR A 258 -9.38 10.23 -13.19
C TYR A 258 -8.62 11.44 -12.65
N PHE A 259 -8.71 12.59 -13.32
CA PHE A 259 -8.08 13.83 -12.88
C PHE A 259 -8.71 14.36 -11.59
N GLU A 260 -10.04 14.33 -11.49
CA GLU A 260 -10.75 14.69 -10.25
C GLU A 260 -10.36 13.78 -9.07
N LEU A 261 -10.33 12.46 -9.30
CA LEU A 261 -9.92 11.47 -8.29
C LEU A 261 -8.47 11.66 -7.83
N ALA A 262 -7.56 12.03 -8.74
CA ALA A 262 -6.17 12.31 -8.41
C ALA A 262 -5.98 13.64 -7.68
N SER A 263 -6.73 14.69 -8.04
CA SER A 263 -6.71 15.99 -7.34
C SER A 263 -7.18 15.87 -5.89
N GLY A 264 -8.16 15.01 -5.61
CA GLY A 264 -8.55 14.67 -4.25
C GLY A 264 -7.45 13.94 -3.44
N ALA A 265 -6.49 13.31 -4.11
CA ALA A 265 -5.44 12.49 -3.51
C ALA A 265 -4.16 13.27 -3.19
N THR A 266 -3.81 14.27 -4.00
CA THR A 266 -2.57 15.06 -3.83
C THR A 266 -2.57 15.94 -2.57
N ALA A 267 -3.73 16.16 -1.95
CA ALA A 267 -3.90 16.97 -0.74
C ALA A 267 -3.55 16.27 0.60
N SER A 268 -3.38 14.94 0.66
CA SER A 268 -3.03 14.24 1.92
C SER A 268 -2.37 12.86 1.70
N CYS A 269 -1.15 12.69 2.22
CA CYS A 269 -0.37 11.47 2.47
C CYS A 269 -0.23 10.39 1.35
N GLU A 270 0.80 9.55 1.48
CA GLU A 270 1.08 8.42 0.58
C GLU A 270 -0.04 7.35 0.59
N ASP A 271 -0.84 7.29 1.66
CA ASP A 271 -1.88 6.29 1.93
C ASP A 271 -3.09 6.37 0.98
N ARG A 272 -3.29 7.51 0.30
CA ARG A 272 -4.41 7.68 -0.65
C ARG A 272 -4.12 7.21 -2.07
N VAL A 273 -2.88 6.84 -2.42
CA VAL A 273 -2.57 6.34 -3.77
C VAL A 273 -3.38 5.08 -4.10
N THR A 274 -3.50 4.15 -3.14
CA THR A 274 -4.29 2.92 -3.34
C THR A 274 -5.79 3.18 -3.40
N LEU A 275 -6.31 4.07 -2.55
CA LEU A 275 -7.73 4.43 -2.58
C LEU A 275 -8.11 5.10 -3.90
N THR A 276 -7.24 5.99 -4.38
CA THR A 276 -7.40 6.64 -5.68
C THR A 276 -7.31 5.63 -6.82
N TRP A 277 -6.40 4.66 -6.75
CA TRP A 277 -6.33 3.56 -7.72
C TRP A 277 -7.62 2.72 -7.75
N ASN A 278 -8.14 2.32 -6.59
CA ASN A 278 -9.41 1.59 -6.48
C ASN A 278 -10.59 2.41 -7.03
N GLY A 279 -10.61 3.72 -6.75
CA GLY A 279 -11.56 4.66 -7.31
C GLY A 279 -11.49 4.73 -8.84
N MET A 280 -10.28 4.75 -9.41
CA MET A 280 -10.08 4.73 -10.87
C MET A 280 -10.58 3.42 -11.49
N GLN A 281 -10.35 2.27 -10.85
CA GLN A 281 -10.90 0.99 -11.33
C GLN A 281 -12.42 1.00 -11.34
N THR A 282 -13.04 1.56 -10.30
CA THR A 282 -14.49 1.71 -10.20
C THR A 282 -15.04 2.64 -11.29
N ALA A 283 -14.38 3.78 -11.53
CA ALA A 283 -14.74 4.71 -12.58
C ALA A 283 -14.65 4.08 -13.98
N ARG A 284 -13.60 3.27 -14.24
CA ARG A 284 -13.46 2.50 -15.49
C ARG A 284 -14.62 1.54 -15.69
N LEU A 285 -14.93 0.73 -14.67
CA LEU A 285 -16.04 -0.22 -14.73
C LEU A 285 -17.36 0.49 -15.05
N ASN A 286 -17.63 1.61 -14.38
CA ASN A 286 -18.82 2.41 -14.62
C ASN A 286 -18.88 2.97 -16.05
N ALA A 287 -17.75 3.37 -16.62
CA ALA A 287 -17.66 3.79 -18.01
C ALA A 287 -17.93 2.63 -18.98
N ASP A 288 -17.34 1.46 -18.74
CA ASP A 288 -17.54 0.26 -19.57
C ASP A 288 -19.00 -0.22 -19.57
N VAL A 289 -19.65 -0.16 -18.40
CA VAL A 289 -21.08 -0.42 -18.23
C VAL A 289 -21.91 0.60 -19.00
N LYS A 290 -21.56 1.88 -18.95
CA LYS A 290 -22.25 2.94 -19.71
C LYS A 290 -22.07 2.76 -21.23
N ASP A 291 -20.94 2.23 -21.67
CA ASP A 291 -20.68 1.93 -23.08
C ASP A 291 -21.35 0.62 -23.57
N GLY A 292 -21.91 -0.18 -22.64
CA GLY A 292 -22.68 -1.39 -22.96
C GLY A 292 -21.83 -2.64 -23.13
N LEU A 293 -20.57 -2.63 -22.69
CA LEU A 293 -19.66 -3.76 -22.82
C LEU A 293 -20.18 -5.02 -22.11
N TYR A 294 -20.93 -4.84 -21.02
CA TYR A 294 -21.46 -5.94 -20.21
C TYR A 294 -22.87 -6.41 -20.60
N ASP A 295 -23.49 -5.82 -21.61
CA ASP A 295 -24.87 -6.15 -22.02
C ASP A 295 -25.05 -7.64 -22.40
N SER A 296 -23.96 -8.27 -22.86
CA SER A 296 -23.91 -9.70 -23.23
C SER A 296 -22.98 -10.54 -22.35
N GLN A 297 -22.43 -9.95 -21.29
CA GLN A 297 -21.42 -10.55 -20.40
C GLN A 297 -21.79 -10.29 -18.93
N LEU A 298 -23.04 -10.63 -18.57
CA LEU A 298 -23.55 -10.44 -17.22
C LEU A 298 -22.79 -11.26 -16.18
N ASP A 299 -22.23 -12.41 -16.55
CA ASP A 299 -21.37 -13.22 -15.70
C ASP A 299 -20.12 -12.45 -15.23
N GLN A 300 -19.48 -11.71 -16.14
CA GLN A 300 -18.33 -10.86 -15.79
C GLN A 300 -18.76 -9.67 -14.94
N LEU A 301 -19.90 -9.05 -15.26
CA LEU A 301 -20.46 -7.96 -14.46
C LEU A 301 -20.77 -8.42 -13.02
N LEU A 302 -21.33 -9.61 -12.84
CA LEU A 302 -21.58 -10.21 -11.53
C LEU A 302 -20.28 -10.41 -10.75
N GLN A 303 -19.21 -10.87 -11.41
CA GLN A 303 -17.91 -11.02 -10.76
C GLN A 303 -17.36 -9.66 -10.28
N HIS A 304 -17.49 -8.61 -11.08
CA HIS A 304 -17.14 -7.25 -10.64
C HIS A 304 -18.00 -6.78 -9.46
N GLY A 305 -19.30 -7.06 -9.50
CA GLY A 305 -20.22 -6.78 -8.39
C GLY A 305 -19.78 -7.47 -7.10
N ARG A 306 -19.37 -8.74 -7.16
CA ARG A 306 -18.85 -9.48 -6.00
C ARG A 306 -17.60 -8.85 -5.42
N VAL A 307 -16.65 -8.44 -6.27
CA VAL A 307 -15.44 -7.75 -5.79
C VAL A 307 -15.80 -6.43 -5.10
N MET A 308 -16.71 -5.64 -5.67
CA MET A 308 -17.16 -4.38 -5.04
C MET A 308 -17.88 -4.61 -3.71
N PHE A 309 -18.73 -5.64 -3.62
CA PHE A 309 -19.38 -6.02 -2.38
C PHE A 309 -18.37 -6.41 -1.30
N ARG A 310 -17.40 -7.26 -1.64
CA ARG A 310 -16.34 -7.69 -0.72
C ARG A 310 -15.51 -6.49 -0.24
N LEU A 311 -15.20 -5.55 -1.11
CA LEU A 311 -14.48 -4.33 -0.77
C LEU A 311 -15.25 -3.46 0.23
N GLU A 312 -16.56 -3.31 0.04
CA GLU A 312 -17.41 -2.56 0.97
C GLU A 312 -17.47 -3.25 2.35
N ALA A 313 -17.67 -4.56 2.36
CA ALA A 313 -17.66 -5.34 3.61
C ALA A 313 -16.30 -5.22 4.35
N LEU A 314 -15.18 -5.18 3.62
CA LEU A 314 -13.86 -4.96 4.20
C LEU A 314 -13.69 -3.55 4.77
N ASP A 315 -14.29 -2.52 4.17
CA ASP A 315 -14.27 -1.15 4.71
C ASP A 315 -14.98 -1.09 6.07
N ASP A 316 -16.14 -1.73 6.17
CA ASP A 316 -16.89 -1.81 7.42
C ASP A 316 -16.11 -2.58 8.51
N ILE A 317 -15.52 -3.72 8.16
CA ILE A 317 -14.68 -4.51 9.08
C ILE A 317 -13.45 -3.70 9.52
N ALA A 318 -12.81 -2.96 8.61
CA ALA A 318 -11.68 -2.09 8.94
C ALA A 318 -12.08 -1.00 9.94
N ARG A 319 -13.21 -0.32 9.70
CA ARG A 319 -13.79 0.69 10.63
C ARG A 319 -14.06 0.11 12.02
N GLU A 320 -14.62 -1.08 12.09
CA GLU A 320 -14.88 -1.76 13.36
C GLU A 320 -13.59 -2.16 14.08
N THR A 321 -12.61 -2.66 13.33
CA THR A 321 -11.28 -3.02 13.84
C THR A 321 -10.61 -1.79 14.45
N VAL A 322 -10.59 -0.66 13.73
CA VAL A 322 -10.04 0.63 14.23
C VAL A 322 -10.75 1.09 15.50
N ARG A 323 -12.10 0.99 15.53
CA ARG A 323 -12.87 1.32 16.75
C ARG A 323 -12.51 0.42 17.93
N SER A 324 -12.25 -0.86 17.68
CA SER A 324 -11.82 -1.82 18.71
C SER A 324 -10.42 -1.49 19.23
N LEU A 325 -9.47 -1.25 18.33
CA LEU A 325 -8.09 -0.90 18.66
C LEU A 325 -8.02 0.42 19.46
N ARG A 326 -8.74 1.46 19.05
CA ARG A 326 -8.83 2.74 19.79
C ARG A 326 -9.48 2.61 21.18
N ARG A 327 -10.33 1.61 21.40
CA ARG A 327 -10.86 1.32 22.75
C ARG A 327 -9.83 0.62 23.63
N ALA A 328 -8.96 -0.20 23.04
CA ALA A 328 -7.92 -0.93 23.75
C ALA A 328 -6.73 -0.01 24.11
N ASP A 329 -6.37 0.89 23.21
CA ASP A 329 -5.35 1.93 23.42
C ASP A 329 -5.83 3.28 22.85
N PRO A 330 -6.33 4.19 23.70
CA PRO A 330 -6.81 5.51 23.27
C PRO A 330 -5.73 6.44 22.73
N ASP A 331 -4.45 6.20 23.08
CA ASP A 331 -3.32 7.05 22.69
C ASP A 331 -2.61 6.52 21.43
N ALA A 332 -3.01 5.36 20.91
CA ALA A 332 -2.47 4.78 19.69
C ALA A 332 -2.91 5.57 18.44
N ASN A 333 -1.94 6.02 17.65
CA ASN A 333 -2.16 6.70 16.36
C ASN A 333 -2.52 5.67 15.28
N ILE A 334 -3.77 5.18 15.31
CA ILE A 334 -4.27 4.17 14.36
C ILE A 334 -4.91 4.86 13.16
N ASP A 335 -4.32 4.66 11.98
CA ASP A 335 -4.88 5.09 10.70
C ASP A 335 -5.91 4.07 10.19
N GLU A 336 -7.11 4.56 9.86
CA GLU A 336 -8.20 3.74 9.32
C GLU A 336 -7.89 3.23 7.91
N ILE A 337 -7.12 4.00 7.15
CA ILE A 337 -6.70 3.65 5.79
C ILE A 337 -5.69 2.52 5.86
N GLU A 338 -4.68 2.58 6.74
CA GLU A 338 -3.67 1.52 6.89
C GLU A 338 -4.31 0.17 7.25
N VAL A 339 -5.28 0.16 8.18
CA VAL A 339 -6.02 -1.05 8.56
C VAL A 339 -6.82 -1.62 7.37
N TYR A 340 -7.50 -0.76 6.60
CA TYR A 340 -8.24 -1.19 5.42
C TYR A 340 -7.33 -1.76 4.34
N LEU A 341 -6.22 -1.08 4.03
CA LEU A 341 -5.24 -1.52 3.05
C LEU A 341 -4.59 -2.84 3.46
N ALA A 342 -4.30 -3.04 4.74
CA ALA A 342 -3.77 -4.30 5.25
C ALA A 342 -4.73 -5.47 5.00
N TYR A 343 -6.02 -5.31 5.24
CA TYR A 343 -7.01 -6.34 4.91
C TYR A 343 -7.10 -6.58 3.41
N GLN A 344 -7.12 -5.52 2.59
CA GLN A 344 -7.18 -5.64 1.12
C GLN A 344 -6.01 -6.47 0.57
N THR A 345 -4.77 -6.20 1.01
CA THR A 345 -3.59 -6.96 0.56
C THR A 345 -3.62 -8.39 1.05
N GLN A 346 -3.85 -8.61 2.35
CA GLN A 346 -3.78 -9.95 2.94
C GLN A 346 -4.91 -10.89 2.49
N LEU A 347 -6.06 -10.34 2.12
CA LEU A 347 -7.22 -11.10 1.64
C LEU A 347 -7.38 -11.10 0.13
N ARG A 348 -6.48 -10.44 -0.62
CA ARG A 348 -6.56 -10.32 -2.08
C ARG A 348 -6.78 -11.65 -2.79
N ASP A 349 -5.91 -12.62 -2.53
CA ASP A 349 -5.98 -13.93 -3.19
C ASP A 349 -7.11 -14.78 -2.61
N ARG A 350 -7.36 -14.66 -1.29
CA ARG A 350 -8.37 -15.46 -0.57
C ARG A 350 -9.80 -15.08 -0.95
N LEU A 351 -10.05 -13.79 -1.18
CA LEU A 351 -11.34 -13.21 -1.58
C LEU A 351 -11.41 -12.87 -3.08
N GLU A 352 -10.43 -13.29 -3.87
CA GLU A 352 -10.33 -13.04 -5.31
C GLU A 352 -10.53 -11.57 -5.71
N LEU A 353 -9.86 -10.66 -5.01
CA LEU A 353 -9.92 -9.21 -5.24
C LEU A 353 -9.05 -8.80 -6.44
N ARG A 354 -9.41 -9.30 -7.62
CA ARG A 354 -8.60 -9.25 -8.86
C ARG A 354 -8.26 -7.83 -9.35
N HIS A 355 -8.97 -6.79 -8.87
CA HIS A 355 -8.74 -5.40 -9.26
C HIS A 355 -7.78 -4.62 -8.34
N ILE A 356 -7.40 -5.22 -7.21
CA ILE A 356 -6.49 -4.60 -6.24
C ILE A 356 -5.04 -4.85 -6.67
N ALA A 357 -4.17 -3.88 -6.42
CA ALA A 357 -2.73 -4.00 -6.68
C ALA A 357 -2.10 -5.16 -5.86
N PRO A 358 -1.09 -5.87 -6.40
CA PRO A 358 -0.53 -7.07 -5.76
C PRO A 358 0.13 -6.85 -4.41
N ASP A 359 0.99 -5.84 -4.32
CA ASP A 359 1.85 -5.62 -3.16
C ASP A 359 1.64 -4.22 -2.61
N MET A 360 1.49 -4.10 -1.30
CA MET A 360 1.51 -2.79 -0.65
C MET A 360 2.60 -2.80 0.40
N ARG A 361 3.36 -1.69 0.45
CA ARG A 361 4.54 -1.49 1.29
C ARG A 361 4.21 -1.33 2.79
N PHE A 362 2.99 -1.68 3.21
CA PHE A 362 2.42 -1.39 4.53
C PHE A 362 1.95 -2.64 5.29
N LEU A 363 2.33 -3.84 4.84
CA LEU A 363 1.95 -5.11 5.46
C LEU A 363 2.31 -5.25 6.95
N ASN A 364 3.22 -4.43 7.48
CA ASN A 364 3.72 -4.51 8.86
C ASN A 364 3.25 -3.39 9.80
N LEU A 365 2.46 -2.42 9.33
CA LEU A 365 2.06 -1.24 10.14
C LEU A 365 0.68 -1.35 10.76
N SER A 366 -0.19 -2.24 10.27
CA SER A 366 -1.47 -2.46 10.90
C SER A 366 -1.31 -3.44 12.07
N ASP A 367 -1.80 -3.10 13.27
CA ASP A 367 -1.97 -4.05 14.39
C ASP A 367 -2.98 -5.19 14.09
N VAL A 368 -3.27 -5.45 12.82
CA VAL A 368 -4.16 -6.50 12.31
C VAL A 368 -3.43 -7.83 12.40
N THR A 369 -3.93 -8.71 13.27
CA THR A 369 -3.34 -10.03 13.49
C THR A 369 -3.80 -11.04 12.43
N ALA A 370 -3.10 -12.17 12.31
CA ALA A 370 -3.54 -13.26 11.44
C ALA A 370 -4.95 -13.79 11.81
N ASP A 371 -5.33 -13.71 13.09
CA ASP A 371 -6.66 -14.08 13.56
C ASP A 371 -7.72 -13.06 13.10
N ASP A 372 -7.38 -11.77 13.09
CA ASP A 372 -8.24 -10.71 12.54
C ASP A 372 -8.51 -10.94 11.06
N VAL A 373 -7.48 -11.27 10.30
CA VAL A 373 -7.58 -11.59 8.86
C VAL A 373 -8.47 -12.82 8.62
N ALA A 374 -8.32 -13.88 9.41
CA ALA A 374 -9.15 -15.07 9.29
C ALA A 374 -10.63 -14.81 9.64
N ARG A 375 -10.88 -13.98 10.67
CA ARG A 375 -12.24 -13.53 11.02
C ARG A 375 -12.84 -12.66 9.93
N ALA A 376 -12.07 -11.72 9.39
CA ALA A 376 -12.49 -10.85 8.31
C ALA A 376 -12.86 -11.65 7.06
N GLU A 377 -12.05 -12.64 6.66
CA GLU A 377 -12.39 -13.51 5.53
C GLU A 377 -13.73 -14.23 5.74
N THR A 378 -13.92 -14.82 6.93
CA THR A 378 -15.13 -15.55 7.26
C THR A 378 -16.35 -14.63 7.23
N SER A 379 -16.23 -13.45 7.85
CA SER A 379 -17.30 -12.45 7.88
C SER A 379 -17.67 -11.97 6.49
N VAL A 380 -16.70 -11.66 5.62
CA VAL A 380 -16.98 -11.23 4.25
C VAL A 380 -17.72 -12.32 3.46
N ARG A 381 -17.31 -13.59 3.60
CA ARG A 381 -17.98 -14.71 2.92
C ARG A 381 -19.41 -14.91 3.42
N GLU A 382 -19.65 -14.77 4.72
CA GLU A 382 -21.00 -14.86 5.31
C GLU A 382 -21.88 -13.68 4.85
N GLN A 383 -21.33 -12.46 4.83
CA GLN A 383 -22.03 -11.28 4.33
C GLN A 383 -22.36 -11.41 2.84
N GLU A 384 -21.44 -11.93 2.02
CA GLU A 384 -21.70 -12.16 0.59
C GLU A 384 -22.81 -13.19 0.38
N ALA A 385 -22.79 -14.29 1.13
CA ALA A 385 -23.82 -15.32 1.05
C ALA A 385 -25.21 -14.80 1.47
N ALA A 386 -25.28 -13.87 2.41
CA ALA A 386 -26.54 -13.36 2.94
C ALA A 386 -27.06 -12.13 2.18
N GLY A 387 -26.18 -11.25 1.69
CA GLY A 387 -26.54 -9.89 1.28
C GLY A 387 -26.17 -9.49 -0.14
N PHE A 388 -25.45 -10.33 -0.89
CA PHE A 388 -25.01 -9.96 -2.24
C PHE A 388 -26.17 -9.72 -3.21
N ALA A 389 -27.23 -10.53 -3.14
CA ALA A 389 -28.42 -10.38 -3.96
C ALA A 389 -29.11 -9.02 -3.73
N ASP A 390 -29.29 -8.63 -2.48
CA ASP A 390 -29.92 -7.37 -2.11
C ASP A 390 -29.06 -6.17 -2.53
N PHE A 391 -27.74 -6.26 -2.33
CA PHE A 391 -26.79 -5.25 -2.80
C PHE A 391 -26.88 -5.03 -4.30
N LEU A 392 -26.86 -6.13 -5.07
CA LEU A 392 -26.94 -6.10 -6.52
C LEU A 392 -28.24 -5.45 -7.00
N ALA A 393 -29.37 -5.84 -6.40
CA ALA A 393 -30.69 -5.36 -6.79
C ALA A 393 -30.93 -3.89 -6.43
N THR A 394 -30.43 -3.42 -5.27
CA THR A 394 -30.90 -2.15 -4.69
C THR A 394 -29.85 -1.06 -4.63
N ARG A 395 -28.56 -1.39 -4.50
CA ARG A 395 -27.49 -0.43 -4.20
C ARG A 395 -26.52 -0.22 -5.36
N TRP A 396 -26.29 -1.25 -6.18
CA TRP A 396 -25.26 -1.20 -7.20
C TRP A 396 -25.78 -0.61 -8.53
N GLU A 397 -25.46 0.68 -8.77
CA GLU A 397 -25.87 1.42 -9.97
C GLU A 397 -25.49 0.75 -11.31
N PRO A 398 -24.32 0.10 -11.46
CA PRO A 398 -23.95 -0.56 -12.72
C PRO A 398 -24.94 -1.62 -13.19
N TRP A 399 -25.49 -2.41 -12.26
CA TRP A 399 -26.50 -3.42 -12.57
C TRP A 399 -27.78 -2.78 -13.08
N ASP A 400 -28.32 -1.78 -12.38
CA ASP A 400 -29.51 -1.05 -12.81
C ASP A 400 -29.31 -0.38 -14.19
N THR A 401 -28.10 0.12 -14.47
CA THR A 401 -27.75 0.72 -15.77
C THR A 401 -27.81 -0.30 -16.91
N VAL A 402 -27.34 -1.53 -16.68
CA VAL A 402 -27.39 -2.60 -17.68
C VAL A 402 -28.81 -3.12 -17.86
N VAL A 403 -29.53 -3.37 -16.76
CA VAL A 403 -30.92 -3.85 -16.79
C VAL A 403 -31.83 -2.89 -17.57
N LYS A 404 -31.68 -1.57 -17.37
CA LYS A 404 -32.39 -0.54 -18.15
C LYS A 404 -32.23 -0.68 -19.66
N ARG A 405 -31.10 -1.24 -20.11
CA ARG A 405 -30.74 -1.35 -21.53
C ARG A 405 -31.13 -2.69 -22.12
N ILE A 406 -30.91 -3.79 -21.40
CA ILE A 406 -31.18 -5.15 -21.88
C ILE A 406 -32.65 -5.55 -21.68
N ALA A 407 -33.35 -4.97 -20.69
CA ALA A 407 -34.73 -5.28 -20.36
C ALA A 407 -35.53 -4.00 -20.02
N PRO A 408 -35.68 -3.05 -20.98
CA PRO A 408 -36.28 -1.74 -20.72
C PRO A 408 -37.76 -1.81 -20.31
N ASP A 409 -38.54 -2.72 -20.90
CA ASP A 409 -39.96 -2.88 -20.58
C ASP A 409 -40.18 -3.43 -19.16
N ASP A 410 -39.37 -4.41 -18.77
CA ASP A 410 -39.39 -4.98 -17.42
C ASP A 410 -38.88 -3.99 -16.37
N HIS A 411 -37.88 -3.17 -16.71
CA HIS A 411 -37.41 -2.08 -15.85
C HIS A 411 -38.49 -1.02 -15.64
N ALA A 412 -39.21 -0.64 -16.70
CA ALA A 412 -40.33 0.30 -16.62
C ALA A 412 -41.46 -0.26 -15.74
N ALA A 413 -41.86 -1.52 -15.94
CA ALA A 413 -42.88 -2.18 -15.14
C ALA A 413 -42.48 -2.30 -13.65
N MET A 414 -41.20 -2.59 -13.37
CA MET A 414 -40.66 -2.60 -12.01
C MET A 414 -40.78 -1.22 -11.35
N ARG A 415 -40.45 -0.15 -12.08
CA ARG A 415 -40.55 1.22 -11.56
C ARG A 415 -41.99 1.63 -11.26
N ASP A 416 -42.93 1.24 -12.12
CA ASP A 416 -44.35 1.51 -11.91
C ASP A 416 -44.86 0.75 -10.67
N ARG A 417 -44.51 -0.54 -10.52
CA ARG A 417 -44.83 -1.32 -9.32
C ARG A 417 -44.20 -0.74 -8.05
N LEU A 418 -42.98 -0.22 -8.13
CA LEU A 418 -42.34 0.46 -7.01
C LEU A 418 -43.12 1.71 -6.62
N ALA A 419 -43.59 2.50 -7.59
CA ALA A 419 -44.42 3.68 -7.32
C ALA A 419 -45.76 3.30 -6.66
N ASP A 420 -46.44 2.27 -7.17
CA ASP A 420 -47.69 1.77 -6.59
C ASP A 420 -47.49 1.28 -5.14
N ALA A 421 -46.41 0.54 -4.88
CA ALA A 421 -46.08 0.06 -3.54
C ALA A 421 -45.75 1.21 -2.56
N MET A 422 -45.22 2.34 -3.04
CA MET A 422 -45.00 3.53 -2.22
C MET A 422 -46.31 4.24 -1.86
N GLU A 423 -47.33 4.16 -2.71
CA GLU A 423 -48.64 4.78 -2.45
C GLU A 423 -49.51 3.89 -1.55
N ASP A 424 -49.56 2.58 -1.81
CA ASP A 424 -50.52 1.67 -1.19
C ASP A 424 -49.93 0.80 -0.05
N GLU A 425 -48.76 0.20 -0.26
CA GLU A 425 -48.18 -0.78 0.67
C GLU A 425 -47.38 -0.11 1.80
N PHE A 426 -46.60 0.92 1.47
CA PHE A 426 -45.73 1.60 2.43
C PHE A 426 -46.50 2.18 3.64
N PRO A 427 -47.61 2.95 3.46
CA PRO A 427 -48.37 3.46 4.59
C PRO A 427 -48.97 2.36 5.45
N THR A 428 -49.39 1.26 4.82
CA THR A 428 -49.99 0.11 5.50
C THR A 428 -48.96 -0.60 6.39
N ARG A 429 -47.82 -1.01 5.81
CA ARG A 429 -46.74 -1.68 6.55
C ARG A 429 -46.18 -0.77 7.67
N LEU A 430 -46.08 0.53 7.43
CA LEU A 430 -45.58 1.50 8.42
C LEU A 430 -46.54 1.61 9.61
N ASN A 431 -47.84 1.71 9.37
CA ASN A 431 -48.84 1.80 10.43
C ASN A 431 -48.90 0.51 11.25
N GLU A 432 -48.82 -0.65 10.61
CA GLU A 432 -48.79 -1.95 11.31
C GLU A 432 -47.58 -2.09 12.23
N ARG A 433 -46.38 -1.76 11.72
CA ARG A 433 -45.11 -1.94 12.45
C ARG A 433 -44.90 -0.93 13.57
N LEU A 434 -45.54 0.24 13.49
CA LEU A 434 -45.55 1.23 14.58
C LEU A 434 -46.65 0.95 15.61
N ALA A 435 -47.73 0.27 15.22
CA ALA A 435 -48.80 -0.11 16.12
C ALA A 435 -48.38 -1.21 17.12
N GLU A 436 -47.53 -2.16 16.69
CA GLU A 436 -47.03 -3.24 17.55
C GLU A 436 -46.33 -2.77 18.84
N PRO A 437 -45.38 -1.80 18.80
CA PRO A 437 -44.73 -1.26 19.99
C PRO A 437 -45.46 -0.06 20.63
N GLY A 438 -46.58 0.41 20.06
CA GLY A 438 -47.29 1.61 20.54
C GLY A 438 -46.56 2.94 20.26
N LEU A 439 -45.75 2.99 19.21
CA LEU A 439 -44.87 4.12 18.85
C LEU A 439 -45.46 4.98 17.71
N THR A 440 -46.77 4.95 17.50
CA THR A 440 -47.45 5.63 16.38
C THR A 440 -47.24 7.14 16.32
N ASP A 441 -46.97 7.78 17.46
CA ASP A 441 -46.73 9.23 17.58
C ASP A 441 -45.24 9.59 17.71
N ASP A 442 -44.34 8.61 17.71
CA ASP A 442 -42.90 8.83 17.81
C ASP A 442 -42.31 9.12 16.41
N VAL A 443 -41.80 10.34 16.26
CA VAL A 443 -41.25 10.86 14.99
C VAL A 443 -39.95 10.14 14.62
N ASP A 444 -39.13 9.78 15.61
CA ASP A 444 -37.85 9.10 15.38
C ASP A 444 -38.08 7.63 15.03
N ALA A 445 -39.02 6.97 15.71
CA ALA A 445 -39.44 5.60 15.37
C ALA A 445 -40.03 5.55 13.96
N ARG A 446 -40.88 6.50 13.59
CA ARG A 446 -41.42 6.64 12.22
C ARG A 446 -40.33 6.75 11.17
N ARG A 447 -39.28 7.54 11.44
CA ARG A 447 -38.18 7.74 10.50
C ARG A 447 -37.35 6.47 10.31
N VAL A 448 -37.01 5.78 11.39
CA VAL A 448 -36.18 4.56 11.34
C VAL A 448 -36.96 3.40 10.71
N VAL A 449 -38.18 3.15 11.18
CA VAL A 449 -39.04 2.07 10.66
C VAL A 449 -39.44 2.34 9.22
N GLY A 450 -39.73 3.60 8.86
CA GLY A 450 -39.99 4.00 7.49
C GLY A 450 -38.82 3.68 6.56
N ALA A 451 -37.58 4.01 6.94
CA ALA A 451 -36.40 3.69 6.14
C ALA A 451 -36.20 2.18 5.96
N GLN A 452 -36.47 1.37 6.99
CA GLN A 452 -36.41 -0.10 6.89
C GLN A 452 -37.44 -0.64 5.90
N ILE A 453 -38.69 -0.19 6.00
CA ILE A 453 -39.77 -0.65 5.10
C ILE A 453 -39.50 -0.24 3.65
N LEU A 454 -38.97 0.97 3.42
CA LEU A 454 -38.55 1.39 2.08
C LEU A 454 -37.48 0.45 1.51
N SER A 455 -36.51 0.03 2.34
CA SER A 455 -35.49 -0.93 1.95
C SER A 455 -36.09 -2.31 1.65
N GLU A 456 -37.00 -2.80 2.50
CA GLU A 456 -37.68 -4.09 2.33
C GLU A 456 -38.47 -4.13 1.01
N ILE A 457 -39.31 -3.12 0.75
CA ILE A 457 -40.10 -3.02 -0.49
C ILE A 457 -39.18 -2.94 -1.71
N ALA A 458 -38.09 -2.16 -1.63
CA ALA A 458 -37.12 -2.07 -2.70
C ALA A 458 -36.42 -3.40 -2.98
N CYS A 459 -36.04 -4.15 -1.93
CA CYS A 459 -35.41 -5.47 -2.07
C CYS A 459 -36.38 -6.48 -2.72
N GLU A 460 -37.64 -6.51 -2.28
CA GLU A 460 -38.67 -7.38 -2.85
C GLU A 460 -38.85 -7.09 -4.36
N ILE A 461 -39.17 -5.85 -4.72
CA ILE A 461 -39.56 -5.49 -6.08
C ILE A 461 -38.36 -5.51 -7.04
N LYS A 462 -37.22 -4.95 -6.65
CA LYS A 462 -36.01 -4.95 -7.50
C LYS A 462 -35.34 -6.32 -7.54
N GLY A 463 -35.40 -7.08 -6.45
CA GLY A 463 -34.90 -8.45 -6.39
C GLY A 463 -35.66 -9.39 -7.32
N GLU A 464 -36.98 -9.27 -7.40
CA GLU A 464 -37.80 -10.02 -8.37
C GLU A 464 -37.36 -9.75 -9.82
N LEU A 465 -37.16 -8.48 -10.19
CA LEU A 465 -36.67 -8.11 -11.52
C LEU A 465 -35.27 -8.70 -11.77
N MET A 466 -34.36 -8.55 -10.81
CA MET A 466 -33.00 -9.08 -10.91
C MET A 466 -33.01 -10.60 -11.17
N HIS A 467 -33.76 -11.38 -10.37
CA HIS A 467 -33.87 -12.82 -10.57
C HIS A 467 -34.58 -13.21 -11.86
N LYS A 468 -35.50 -12.40 -12.37
CA LYS A 468 -36.10 -12.61 -13.69
C LYS A 468 -35.05 -12.46 -14.79
N VAL A 469 -34.33 -11.33 -14.82
CA VAL A 469 -33.30 -11.03 -15.83
C VAL A 469 -32.19 -12.08 -15.81
N LEU A 470 -31.72 -12.49 -14.63
CA LEU A 470 -30.69 -13.53 -14.50
C LEU A 470 -31.15 -14.88 -15.06
N ARG A 471 -32.38 -15.31 -14.75
CA ARG A 471 -32.93 -16.57 -15.26
C ARG A 471 -33.10 -16.57 -16.78
N GLU A 472 -33.51 -15.44 -17.36
CA GLU A 472 -33.64 -15.30 -18.82
C GLU A 472 -32.28 -15.41 -19.53
N GLN A 473 -31.19 -15.10 -18.83
CA GLN A 473 -29.82 -15.18 -19.31
C GLN A 473 -29.11 -16.48 -18.87
N GLY A 474 -29.81 -17.40 -18.19
CA GLY A 474 -29.27 -18.68 -17.74
C GLY A 474 -28.26 -18.59 -16.59
N LEU A 475 -28.32 -17.53 -15.78
CA LEU A 475 -27.43 -17.27 -14.66
C LEU A 475 -28.14 -17.45 -13.31
N GLU A 476 -27.38 -17.90 -12.31
CA GLU A 476 -27.81 -18.01 -10.90
C GLU A 476 -26.76 -17.34 -10.00
N LEU A 477 -27.19 -16.80 -8.86
CA LEU A 477 -26.36 -16.08 -7.88
C LEU A 477 -25.75 -17.00 -6.83
#